data_AF-A0A835D2M3-F1
#
_entry.id   AF-A0A835D2M3-F1
#
_cell.length_a   1.000
_cell.length_b   1.000
_cell.length_c   1.000
_cell.angle_alpha   90.00
_cell.angle_beta   90.00
_cell.angle_gamma   90.00
#
_symmetry.space_group_name_H-M   'P 1'
#
loop_
_entity.id
_entity.type
_entity.pdbx_description
1 polymer ?
#
loop_
_entity_poly.entity_id
_entity_poly.type
_entity_poly.pdbx_seq_one_letter_code
_entity_poly.pdbx_strand_id
1 'polypeptide(L)'
;MHLGDLIPLMVPCLATLCTWCSTWRGDKICSSCRGARYCSEKHQVMHWRSGHNIDCRRLSISSQSSSSSLSNSTTTSAEINKG
;
A
#
# COMPACT_ATOMS: atom_id res chain seq x y z
N MET A 1 -14.64 10.40 48.56
CA MET A 1 -14.94 11.48 47.60
C MET A 1 -13.62 12.10 47.18
N HIS A 2 -13.10 12.03 45.97
CA HIS A 2 -13.42 11.31 44.74
C HIS A 2 -12.05 10.84 44.21
N LEU A 3 -11.95 9.54 43.92
CA LEU A 3 -11.72 9.06 42.56
C LEU A 3 -10.26 9.26 42.15
N GLY A 4 -9.46 8.22 42.39
CA GLY A 4 -8.24 8.04 41.64
C GLY A 4 -8.62 7.99 40.17
N ASP A 5 -8.34 9.09 39.46
CA ASP A 5 -8.38 9.15 38.00
C ASP A 5 -7.22 8.29 37.48
N LEU A 6 -7.38 6.98 37.61
CA LEU A 6 -6.75 6.01 36.74
C LEU A 6 -7.27 6.35 35.35
N ILE A 7 -6.54 7.22 34.65
CA ILE A 7 -6.49 7.20 33.19
C ILE A 7 -6.19 5.74 32.86
N PRO A 8 -7.16 4.94 32.36
CA PRO A 8 -6.82 3.59 31.95
C PRO A 8 -5.78 3.78 30.88
N LEU A 9 -4.60 3.18 31.08
CA LEU A 9 -3.49 3.22 30.15
C LEU A 9 -4.04 2.76 28.80
N MET A 10 -4.43 3.73 27.97
CA MET A 10 -4.69 3.54 26.56
C MET A 10 -3.33 3.24 25.97
N VAL A 11 -2.92 1.98 26.10
CA VAL A 11 -2.12 1.35 25.06
C VAL A 11 -3.02 1.47 23.84
N PRO A 12 -2.74 2.36 22.89
CA PRO A 12 -3.37 2.22 21.60
C PRO A 12 -2.91 0.84 21.19
N CYS A 13 -3.84 -0.12 21.11
CA CYS A 13 -3.53 -1.34 20.40
C CYS A 13 -2.89 -0.87 19.10
N LEU A 14 -1.77 -1.47 18.70
CA LEU A 14 -1.13 -1.30 17.38
C LEU A 14 -2.08 -1.77 16.24
N ALA A 15 -3.39 -1.59 16.44
CA ALA A 15 -4.47 -1.79 15.53
C ALA A 15 -4.17 -0.90 14.34
N THR A 16 -3.83 -1.57 13.25
CA THR A 16 -3.59 -0.88 12.02
C THR A 16 -4.90 -0.26 11.56
N LEU A 17 -4.86 1.01 11.17
CA LEU A 17 -6.04 1.73 10.76
C LEU A 17 -6.39 1.42 9.31
N CYS A 18 -7.68 1.50 9.00
CA CYS A 18 -8.15 1.50 7.63
C CYS A 18 -7.74 2.82 6.96
N THR A 19 -7.01 2.74 5.85
CA THR A 19 -6.56 3.90 5.08
C THR A 19 -7.72 4.73 4.51
N TRP A 20 -8.90 4.13 4.31
CA TRP A 20 -10.06 4.82 3.74
C TRP A 20 -10.89 5.60 4.78
N CYS A 21 -11.27 4.94 5.88
CA CYS A 21 -12.19 5.51 6.87
C CYS A 21 -11.51 5.91 8.18
N SER A 22 -10.20 5.69 8.30
CA SER A 22 -9.37 6.04 9.46
C SER A 22 -9.80 5.41 10.80
N THR A 23 -10.62 4.36 10.75
CA THR A 23 -11.02 3.57 11.93
C THR A 23 -10.11 2.34 12.10
N TRP A 24 -10.29 1.62 13.21
CA TRP A 24 -9.59 0.35 13.48
C TRP A 24 -10.00 -0.79 12.52
N ARG A 25 -9.33 -1.96 12.66
CA ARG A 25 -9.45 -3.19 11.83
C ARG A 25 -8.86 -3.10 10.42
N GLY A 26 -7.68 -2.52 10.23
CA GLY A 26 -6.96 -2.56 8.94
C GLY A 26 -6.32 -3.93 8.65
N ASP A 27 -7.10 -5.01 8.69
CA ASP A 27 -6.61 -6.40 8.55
C ASP A 27 -6.50 -6.85 7.09
N LYS A 28 -7.19 -6.19 6.15
CA LYS A 28 -7.08 -6.49 4.71
C LYS A 28 -6.02 -5.59 4.09
N ILE A 29 -5.04 -6.19 3.42
CA ILE A 29 -3.94 -5.45 2.79
C ILE A 29 -4.15 -5.43 1.27
N CYS A 30 -3.89 -4.30 0.62
CA CYS A 30 -3.83 -4.25 -0.84
C CYS A 30 -2.76 -5.22 -1.36
N SER A 31 -3.15 -6.23 -2.13
CA SER A 31 -2.23 -7.28 -2.59
C SER A 31 -1.12 -6.76 -3.53
N SER A 32 -1.36 -5.65 -4.23
CA SER A 32 -0.42 -5.10 -5.23
C SER A 32 0.66 -4.22 -4.61
N CYS A 33 0.31 -3.22 -3.78
CA CYS A 33 1.28 -2.31 -3.18
C CYS A 33 1.68 -2.69 -1.76
N ARG A 34 0.89 -3.53 -1.08
CA ARG A 34 1.04 -3.93 0.33
C ARG A 34 1.09 -2.79 1.36
N GLY A 35 0.99 -1.53 0.93
CA GLY A 35 1.06 -0.34 1.77
C GLY A 35 -0.30 0.14 2.30
N ALA A 36 -1.38 -0.08 1.56
CA ALA A 36 -2.73 0.31 2.00
C ALA A 36 -3.44 -0.83 2.74
N ARG A 37 -4.17 -0.48 3.81
CA ARG A 37 -4.89 -1.40 4.69
C ARG A 37 -6.35 -1.01 4.84
N TYR A 38 -7.23 -2.00 4.96
CA TYR A 38 -8.67 -1.79 4.92
C TYR A 38 -9.40 -2.72 5.90
N CYS A 39 -10.50 -2.22 6.47
CA CYS A 39 -11.39 -3.03 7.30
C CYS A 39 -12.41 -3.83 6.51
N SER A 40 -12.58 -3.53 5.23
CA SER A 40 -13.46 -4.28 4.34
C SER A 40 -13.02 -4.14 2.89
N GLU A 41 -13.42 -5.11 2.07
CA GLU A 41 -13.24 -5.06 0.63
C GLU A 41 -13.98 -3.85 0.02
N LYS A 42 -15.14 -3.48 0.60
CA LYS A 42 -15.89 -2.28 0.20
C LYS A 42 -15.03 -1.02 0.32
N HIS A 43 -14.30 -0.86 1.42
CA HIS A 43 -13.39 0.28 1.61
C HIS A 43 -12.19 0.25 0.67
N GLN A 44 -11.67 -0.94 0.35
CA GLN A 44 -10.66 -1.09 -0.68
C GLN A 44 -11.16 -0.64 -2.05
N VAL A 45 -12.34 -1.09 -2.49
CA VAL A 45 -12.93 -0.73 -3.79
C VAL A 45 -13.23 0.77 -3.87
N MET A 46 -13.78 1.38 -2.82
CA MET A 46 -14.03 2.82 -2.81
C MET A 46 -12.73 3.61 -2.87
N HIS A 47 -11.73 3.26 -2.06
CA HIS A 47 -10.43 3.93 -2.09
C HIS A 47 -9.72 3.77 -3.45
N TRP A 48 -9.83 2.59 -4.07
CA TRP A 48 -9.33 2.32 -5.42
C TRP A 48 -9.90 3.30 -6.46
N ARG A 49 -11.22 3.50 -6.43
CA ARG A 49 -11.93 4.41 -7.34
C ARG A 49 -11.63 5.88 -7.08
N SER A 50 -11.34 6.25 -5.83
CA SER A 50 -11.01 7.63 -5.45
C SER A 50 -9.58 8.05 -5.77
N GLY A 51 -8.72 7.15 -6.26
CA GLY A 51 -7.38 7.52 -6.73
C GLY A 51 -6.28 6.55 -6.35
N HIS A 52 -6.52 5.63 -5.39
CA HIS A 52 -5.49 4.69 -4.96
C HIS A 52 -4.93 3.84 -6.10
N ASN A 53 -5.67 3.64 -7.20
CA ASN A 53 -5.15 2.94 -8.38
C ASN A 53 -3.86 3.56 -8.97
N ILE A 54 -3.73 4.88 -8.91
CA ILE A 54 -2.58 5.62 -9.43
C ILE A 54 -1.39 5.47 -8.48
N ASP A 55 -1.62 5.69 -7.19
CA ASP A 55 -0.61 5.58 -6.15
C ASP A 55 -0.14 4.14 -5.96
N CYS A 56 -1.06 3.17 -6.02
CA CYS A 56 -0.77 1.75 -5.90
C CYS A 56 0.22 1.29 -6.97
N ARG A 57 0.05 1.75 -8.22
CA ARG A 57 0.97 1.41 -9.32
C ARG A 57 2.37 1.95 -9.06
N ARG A 58 2.49 3.22 -8.64
CA ARG A 58 3.78 3.86 -8.33
C ARG A 58 4.53 3.10 -7.23
N LEU A 59 3.82 2.73 -6.17
CA LEU A 59 4.39 2.01 -5.03
C LEU A 59 4.76 0.56 -5.38
N SER A 60 3.93 -0.14 -6.14
CA SER A 60 4.20 -1.53 -6.55
C SER A 60 5.45 -1.66 -7.42
N ILE A 61 5.73 -0.66 -8.26
CA ILE A 61 6.96 -0.60 -9.08
C ILE A 61 8.19 -0.37 -8.20
N SER A 62 8.09 0.54 -7.21
CA SER A 62 9.18 0.81 -6.28
C SER A 62 9.57 -0.43 -5.45
N SER A 63 8.60 -1.24 -5.05
CA SER A 63 8.84 -2.49 -4.30
C SER A 63 9.47 -3.61 -5.13
N GLN A 64 9.32 -3.60 -6.46
CA GLN A 64 9.93 -4.59 -7.35
C GLN A 64 11.40 -4.25 -7.70
N SER A 65 11.78 -2.97 -7.62
CA SER A 65 13.15 -2.50 -7.86
C SER A 65 14.18 -3.13 -6.90
N SER A 66 13.74 -3.61 -5.74
CA SER A 66 14.60 -4.28 -4.75
C SER A 66 14.90 -5.75 -5.08
N SER A 67 14.31 -6.32 -6.14
CA SER A 67 14.36 -7.77 -6.40
C SER A 67 14.86 -8.18 -7.79
N SER A 68 15.23 -7.24 -8.67
CA SER A 68 15.84 -7.60 -9.96
C SER A 68 17.34 -7.36 -9.93
N SER A 69 18.06 -8.42 -9.56
CA SER A 69 19.42 -8.64 -10.06
C SER A 69 19.40 -8.56 -11.58
N LEU A 70 20.33 -7.77 -12.11
CA LEU A 70 20.85 -7.72 -13.47
C LEU A 70 20.36 -8.85 -14.40
N SER A 71 19.42 -8.54 -15.30
CA SER A 71 19.36 -9.18 -16.61
C SER A 71 19.77 -8.16 -17.65
N ASN A 72 21.07 -8.03 -17.82
CA ASN A 72 21.70 -7.22 -18.84
C ASN A 72 21.45 -7.93 -20.17
N SER A 73 20.71 -7.32 -21.08
CA SER A 73 20.76 -7.67 -22.50
C SER A 73 20.83 -6.36 -23.28
N THR A 74 22.04 -5.82 -23.22
CA THR A 74 22.80 -5.19 -24.29
C THR A 74 21.98 -4.51 -25.40
N THR A 75 22.00 -3.18 -25.35
CA THR A 75 22.00 -2.26 -26.48
C THR A 75 22.68 -2.83 -27.72
N THR A 76 22.01 -2.84 -28.87
CA THR A 76 22.69 -2.49 -30.12
C THR A 76 21.75 -1.66 -30.98
N SER A 77 22.17 -0.44 -31.21
CA SER A 77 21.59 0.53 -32.13
C SER A 77 21.77 0.08 -33.59
N ALA A 78 20.86 0.56 -34.44
CA ALA A 78 20.98 0.76 -35.89
C ALA A 78 21.02 -0.47 -36.83
N GLU A 79 20.00 -0.64 -37.69
CA GLU A 79 20.05 -0.25 -39.12
C GLU A 79 18.80 -0.70 -39.93
N ILE A 80 18.16 0.30 -40.51
CA ILE A 80 17.46 0.39 -41.80
C ILE A 80 17.76 -0.76 -42.80
N ASN A 81 16.74 -1.44 -43.34
CA ASN A 81 16.58 -1.67 -44.80
C ASN A 81 15.19 -2.22 -45.15
N LYS A 82 14.62 -1.66 -46.22
CA LYS A 82 13.46 -2.18 -46.97
C LYS A 82 13.99 -3.13 -48.04
N GLY A 83 13.32 -4.27 -48.22
CA GLY A 83 13.32 -5.09 -49.43
C GLY A 83 11.91 -5.13 -49.99
#